data_AF-A0A7X9GRT5-F1
#
_entry.id   AF-A0A7X9GRT5-F1
#
_cell.length_a   1.000
_cell.length_b   1.000
_cell.length_c   1.000
_cell.angle_alpha   90.00
_cell.angle_beta   90.00
_cell.angle_gamma   90.00
#
_symmetry.space_group_name_H-M   'P 1'
#
loop_
_entity.id
_entity.type
_entity.pdbx_description
1 polymer ?
#
loop_
_entity_poly.entity_id
_entity_poly.type
_entity_poly.pdbx_seq_one_letter_code
_entity_poly.pdbx_strand_id
1 'polypeptide(L)'
;MKVKNNDLSKFKKIGIRTSDPYFKNWHNNGLFENLNADFANEVQKYWNENYDRKVDTGLHMAFMNLTGKEETRLVPRTIMTREVLPVVFCKQKV
;
A
#
# COMPACT_ATOMS: atom_id res chain seq x y z
N MET A 1 21.70 -11.37 -0.21
CA MET A 1 20.70 -12.04 -1.09
C MET A 1 20.41 -11.15 -2.29
N LYS A 2 20.83 -11.58 -3.50
CA LYS A 2 20.54 -10.87 -4.75
C LYS A 2 19.08 -11.15 -5.11
N VAL A 3 18.27 -10.10 -5.19
CA VAL A 3 16.87 -10.19 -5.68
C VAL A 3 16.97 -10.78 -7.09
N LYS A 4 16.41 -11.97 -7.32
CA LYS A 4 16.19 -12.47 -8.70
C LYS A 4 15.44 -11.34 -9.42
N ASN A 5 15.90 -10.96 -10.62
CA ASN A 5 15.27 -9.98 -11.50
C ASN A 5 13.86 -10.46 -11.95
N ASN A 6 12.98 -10.70 -10.99
CA ASN A 6 11.56 -10.88 -11.19
C ASN A 6 11.06 -9.54 -11.66
N ASP A 7 10.50 -9.57 -12.86
CA ASP A 7 10.03 -8.44 -13.64
C ASP A 7 9.29 -7.40 -12.76
N LEU A 8 10.02 -6.37 -12.32
CA LEU A 8 9.50 -5.33 -11.43
C LEU A 8 8.36 -4.55 -12.09
N SER A 9 8.21 -4.68 -13.41
CA SER A 9 7.13 -4.04 -14.17
C SER A 9 5.75 -4.50 -13.71
N LYS A 10 5.59 -5.76 -13.27
CA LYS A 10 4.29 -6.28 -12.82
C LYS A 10 3.76 -5.55 -11.59
N PHE A 11 4.65 -5.23 -10.64
CA PHE A 11 4.29 -4.48 -9.43
C PHE A 11 3.94 -3.02 -9.76
N LYS A 12 4.72 -2.42 -10.67
CA LYS A 12 4.46 -1.04 -11.13
C LYS A 12 3.11 -0.92 -11.85
N LYS A 13 2.74 -1.91 -12.67
CA LYS A 13 1.46 -1.94 -13.41
C LYS A 13 0.24 -1.84 -12.50
N ILE A 14 0.31 -2.43 -11.30
CA ILE A 14 -0.79 -2.41 -10.32
C ILE A 14 -0.63 -1.31 -9.25
N GLY A 15 0.30 -0.36 -9.46
CA GLY A 15 0.46 0.80 -8.58
C GLY A 15 1.34 0.60 -7.35
N ILE A 16 2.14 -0.47 -7.28
CA ILE A 16 3.11 -0.67 -6.21
C ILE A 16 4.43 0.04 -6.55
N ARG A 17 4.92 0.86 -5.62
CA ARG A 17 6.21 1.54 -5.78
C ARG A 17 7.36 0.64 -5.34
N THR A 18 8.09 0.12 -6.31
CA THR A 18 9.22 -0.78 -6.04
C THR A 18 10.45 -0.10 -5.42
N SER A 19 10.50 1.24 -5.40
CA SER A 19 11.55 2.01 -4.74
C SER A 19 11.30 2.25 -3.25
N ASP A 20 10.13 1.86 -2.73
CA ASP A 20 9.82 2.01 -1.31
C ASP A 20 10.68 1.05 -0.44
N PRO A 21 11.28 1.50 0.68
CA PRO A 21 12.06 0.62 1.56
C PRO A 21 11.28 -0.60 2.07
N TYR A 22 9.98 -0.46 2.29
CA TYR A 22 9.11 -1.54 2.75
C TYR A 22 8.84 -2.57 1.66
N PHE A 23 8.85 -2.16 0.38
CA PHE A 23 8.65 -3.06 -0.76
C PHE A 23 9.61 -4.24 -0.71
N LYS A 24 10.91 -3.97 -0.53
CA LYS A 24 11.94 -5.02 -0.49
C LYS A 24 11.69 -6.00 0.66
N ASN A 25 11.25 -5.49 1.82
CA ASN A 25 10.95 -6.33 2.96
C ASN A 25 9.73 -7.23 2.68
N TRP A 26 8.62 -6.65 2.24
CA TRP A 26 7.40 -7.40 1.93
C TRP A 26 7.60 -8.43 0.83
N HIS A 27 8.29 -8.04 -0.25
CA HIS A 27 8.62 -8.93 -1.35
C HIS A 27 9.47 -10.13 -0.90
N ASN A 28 10.48 -9.91 -0.06
CA ASN A 28 11.35 -10.99 0.42
C ASN A 28 10.64 -11.94 1.39
N ASN A 29 9.54 -11.50 2.02
CA ASN A 29 8.72 -12.30 2.92
C ASN A 29 7.50 -12.93 2.21
N GLY A 30 7.42 -12.89 0.88
CA GLY A 30 6.33 -13.51 0.13
C GLY A 30 5.00 -12.75 0.18
N LEU A 31 4.97 -11.51 0.69
CA LEU A 31 3.73 -10.73 0.82
C LEU A 31 3.21 -10.14 -0.50
N PHE A 32 3.76 -10.58 -1.63
CA PHE A 32 3.31 -10.21 -2.98
C PHE A 32 3.20 -11.44 -3.89
N GLU A 33 2.95 -12.62 -3.32
CA GLU A 33 2.73 -13.85 -4.09
C GLU A 33 1.45 -13.77 -4.93
N ASN A 34 0.38 -13.22 -4.36
CA ASN A 34 -0.86 -12.93 -5.06
C ASN A 34 -0.94 -11.45 -5.44
N LEU A 35 -0.88 -11.16 -6.74
CA LEU A 35 -1.08 -9.84 -7.31
C LEU A 35 -2.48 -9.76 -7.92
N ASN A 36 -3.46 -9.29 -7.14
CA ASN A 36 -4.82 -9.06 -7.62
C ASN A 36 -4.92 -7.66 -8.25
N ALA A 37 -4.98 -7.60 -9.59
CA ALA A 37 -5.08 -6.33 -10.32
C ALA A 37 -6.44 -5.66 -10.14
N ASP A 38 -7.52 -6.44 -9.99
CA ASP A 38 -8.87 -5.90 -9.79
C ASP A 38 -8.96 -5.22 -8.43
N PHE A 39 -8.47 -5.88 -7.38
CA PHE A 39 -8.38 -5.26 -6.05
C PHE A 39 -7.47 -4.01 -6.06
N ALA A 40 -6.38 -4.02 -6.81
CA ALA A 40 -5.52 -2.83 -6.95
C ALA A 40 -6.28 -1.64 -7.54
N ASN A 41 -7.11 -1.90 -8.55
CA ASN A 41 -7.96 -0.89 -9.18
C ASN A 41 -9.05 -0.40 -8.23
N GLU A 42 -9.65 -1.28 -7.44
CA GLU A 42 -10.64 -0.92 -6.41
C GLU A 42 -10.03 -0.02 -5.34
N VAL A 43 -8.81 -0.31 -4.87
CA VAL A 43 -8.08 0.57 -3.95
C VAL A 43 -7.88 1.95 -4.58
N GLN A 44 -7.37 2.02 -5.81
CA GLN A 44 -7.16 3.31 -6.48
C GLN A 44 -8.48 4.07 -6.64
N LYS A 45 -9.54 3.39 -7.07
CA LYS A 45 -10.87 3.97 -7.23
C LYS A 45 -11.39 4.53 -5.91
N TYR A 46 -11.33 3.75 -4.83
CA TYR A 46 -11.77 4.17 -3.51
C TYR A 46 -11.05 5.45 -3.05
N TRP A 47 -9.73 5.47 -3.12
CA TRP A 47 -8.95 6.64 -2.68
C TRP A 47 -9.14 7.85 -3.58
N ASN A 48 -9.32 7.65 -4.88
CA ASN A 48 -9.59 8.74 -5.82
C ASN A 48 -10.99 9.33 -5.60
N GLU A 49 -12.03 8.49 -5.47
CA GLU A 49 -13.41 8.96 -5.33
C GLU A 49 -13.68 9.63 -3.98
N ASN A 50 -13.09 9.12 -2.90
CA ASN A 50 -13.40 9.61 -1.55
C ASN A 50 -12.45 10.73 -1.09
N TYR A 51 -11.24 10.79 -1.65
CA TYR A 51 -10.19 11.69 -1.17
C TYR A 51 -9.43 12.43 -2.26
N ASP A 52 -9.77 12.23 -3.55
CA ASP A 52 -9.06 12.78 -4.72
C ASP A 52 -7.55 12.46 -4.70
N ARG A 53 -7.22 11.21 -4.36
CA ARG A 53 -5.84 10.76 -4.16
C ARG A 53 -5.51 9.48 -4.88
N LYS A 54 -4.31 9.47 -5.44
CA LYS A 54 -3.61 8.26 -5.88
C LYS A 54 -2.73 7.72 -4.77
N VAL A 55 -2.90 6.46 -4.40
CA VAL A 55 -2.14 5.83 -3.31
C VAL A 55 -1.20 4.73 -3.82
N ASP A 56 -0.26 4.34 -2.98
CA ASP A 56 0.57 3.17 -3.21
C ASP A 56 -0.19 1.91 -2.79
N THR A 57 -0.42 0.99 -3.72
CA THR A 57 -1.18 -0.24 -3.42
C THR A 57 -0.36 -1.28 -2.67
N GLY A 58 0.95 -1.05 -2.48
CA GLY A 58 1.85 -2.02 -1.85
C GLY A 58 1.41 -2.46 -0.45
N LEU A 59 0.94 -1.53 0.38
CA LEU A 59 0.44 -1.85 1.72
C LEU A 59 -0.82 -2.72 1.66
N HIS A 60 -1.75 -2.39 0.76
CA HIS A 60 -3.00 -3.13 0.61
C HIS A 60 -2.74 -4.56 0.13
N MET A 61 -1.83 -4.71 -0.85
CA MET A 61 -1.43 -6.03 -1.36
C MET A 61 -0.74 -6.87 -0.29
N ALA A 62 0.18 -6.26 0.47
CA ALA A 62 0.85 -6.95 1.55
C ALA A 62 -0.14 -7.40 2.65
N PHE A 63 -1.10 -6.55 3.01
CA PHE A 63 -2.14 -6.89 3.98
C PHE A 63 -3.06 -8.02 3.49
N MET A 64 -3.46 -7.96 2.23
CA MET A 64 -4.28 -9.01 1.60
C MET A 64 -3.55 -10.35 1.61
N ASN A 65 -2.27 -10.38 1.22
CA ASN A 65 -1.47 -11.62 1.24
C ASN A 65 -1.23 -12.14 2.67
N LEU A 66 -1.14 -11.24 3.66
CA LEU A 66 -0.95 -11.63 5.06
C LEU A 66 -2.24 -12.17 5.72
N THR A 67 -3.40 -11.61 5.38
CA THR A 67 -4.65 -11.83 6.12
C THR A 67 -5.74 -12.54 5.33
N GLY A 68 -5.60 -12.63 4.01
CA GLY A 68 -6.64 -13.09 3.09
C GLY A 68 -7.79 -12.09 2.90
N LYS A 69 -7.70 -10.87 3.45
CA LYS A 69 -8.77 -9.87 3.40
C LYS A 69 -8.40 -8.70 2.49
N GLU A 70 -9.33 -8.37 1.60
CA GLU A 70 -9.27 -7.19 0.76
C GLU A 70 -9.84 -6.00 1.53
N GLU A 71 -8.99 -5.06 1.94
CA GLU A 71 -9.40 -3.83 2.63
C GLU A 71 -8.90 -2.59 1.87
N THR A 72 -9.84 -1.89 1.24
CA THR A 72 -9.57 -0.66 0.49
C THR A 72 -9.30 0.54 1.39
N ARG A 73 -9.77 0.49 2.65
CA ARG A 73 -9.70 1.60 3.61
C ARG A 73 -8.41 1.62 4.45
N LEU A 74 -7.48 0.70 4.21
CA LEU A 74 -6.19 0.72 4.91
C LEU A 74 -5.49 2.05 4.65
N VAL A 75 -5.17 2.77 5.71
CA VAL A 75 -4.52 4.08 5.61
C VAL A 75 -3.01 3.88 5.46
N PRO A 76 -2.39 4.31 4.34
CA PRO A 76 -0.95 4.26 4.18
C PRO A 76 -0.22 5.02 5.29
N ARG A 77 0.95 4.51 5.71
CA ARG A 77 1.76 5.11 6.80
C ARG A 77 1.99 6.60 6.61
N THR A 78 2.26 7.04 5.38
CA THR A 78 2.51 8.45 5.07
C THR A 78 1.28 9.32 5.34
N ILE A 79 0.08 8.85 4.99
CA ILE A 79 -1.19 9.54 5.26
C ILE A 79 -1.48 9.51 6.76
N MET A 80 -1.33 8.34 7.40
CA MET A 80 -1.48 8.18 8.84
C MET A 80 -0.61 9.20 9.60
N THR A 81 0.70 9.25 9.32
CA THR A 81 1.63 10.14 10.03
C THR A 81 1.36 11.62 9.77
N ARG A 82 0.99 12.00 8.54
CA ARG A 82 0.86 13.43 8.17
C ARG A 82 -0.49 14.02 8.53
N GLU A 83 -1.54 13.21 8.56
CA GLU A 83 -2.92 13.74 8.63
C GLU A 83 -3.71 13.18 9.81
N VAL A 84 -3.57 11.88 10.10
CA VAL A 84 -4.33 11.25 11.18
C VAL A 84 -3.67 11.49 12.53
N LEU A 85 -2.37 11.18 12.66
CA LEU A 85 -1.66 11.31 13.93
C LEU A 85 -1.67 12.73 14.50
N PRO A 86 -1.54 13.82 13.72
CA PRO A 86 -1.61 15.17 14.27
C PRO A 86 -2.95 15.47 14.93
N VAL A 87 -4.06 14.95 14.40
CA VAL A 87 -5.38 15.15 15.01
C VAL A 87 -5.56 14.28 16.25
N VAL A 88 -5.07 13.04 16.21
CA VAL A 88 -5.29 12.04 17.28
C VAL A 88 -4.34 12.22 18.46
N PHE A 89 -3.09 12.62 18.21
CA PHE A 89 -2.02 12.62 19.23
C PHE A 89 -1.42 13.99 19.52
N CYS A 90 -1.61 14.99 18.66
CA CYS A 90 -1.19 16.35 19.02
C CYS A 90 -2.25 16.91 19.97
N LYS A 91 -1.85 17.21 21.22
CA LYS A 91 -2.70 17.96 22.14
C LYS A 91 -3.12 19.24 21.43
N GLN A 92 -4.40 19.36 21.08
CA GLN A 92 -4.96 20.65 20.73
C GLN A 92 -4.68 21.55 21.94
N LYS A 93 -3.83 22.56 21.77
CA LYS A 93 -3.78 23.67 22.72
C LYS A 93 -5.10 24.41 22.53
N VAL A 94 -6.12 23.94 23.24
CA VAL A 94 -7.35 24.69 23.49
C VAL A 94 -7.05 25.71 24.58
#